data_AF-A0A420ESQ5-F1
#
_entry.id   AF-A0A420ESQ5-F1
#
_cell.length_a   1.000
_cell.length_b   1.000
_cell.length_c   1.000
_cell.angle_alpha   90.00
_cell.angle_beta   90.00
_cell.angle_gamma   90.00
#
_symmetry.space_group_name_H-M   'P 1'
#
loop_
_entity.id
_entity.type
_entity.pdbx_description
1 polymer ?
#
loop_
_entity_poly.entity_id
_entity_poly.type
_entity_poly.pdbx_seq_one_letter_code
_entity_poly.pdbx_strand_id
1 'polypeptide(L)'
;MTPTAGFPQGDWDCQVLLNPAPGFGDYYCVHRGPIRPGQVLEPAWLRARVDSGTPGETQTATATVRPVDGEVSTANNTAQASVAVVEPGTIRGSLWIDQDRDGQRDSDEPATAGVRTLLFLPQAPVDGDPTEITAVLNPDGTYSAALKPGPYIVQVQIESQYLDFTLPDVGDDATDSDIVTVQRDIYGGIDAGNSAVIDVTAGSDTTIDVGFIDLTS
;
A
#
# COMPACT_ATOMS: atom_id res chain seq x y z
N MET A 1 -15.26 5.94 -7.72
CA MET A 1 -13.99 6.26 -8.41
C MET A 1 -13.82 5.22 -9.50
N THR A 2 -13.81 5.63 -10.77
CA THR A 2 -13.50 4.76 -11.90
C THR A 2 -12.01 4.40 -11.84
N PRO A 3 -11.63 3.11 -11.84
CA PRO A 3 -10.22 2.76 -11.87
C PRO A 3 -9.65 3.15 -13.24
N THR A 4 -8.75 4.13 -13.26
CA THR A 4 -7.91 4.43 -14.41
C THR A 4 -6.97 3.24 -14.61
N ALA A 5 -7.33 2.33 -15.51
CA ALA A 5 -6.44 1.29 -15.98
C ALA A 5 -5.32 1.94 -16.80
N GLY A 6 -4.21 2.30 -16.15
CA GLY A 6 -2.98 2.61 -16.85
C GLY A 6 -2.44 1.34 -17.49
N PHE A 7 -2.59 1.22 -18.80
CA PHE A 7 -2.01 0.14 -19.61
C PHE A 7 -0.49 0.31 -19.71
N PRO A 8 0.32 -0.77 -19.68
CA PRO A 8 1.72 -0.67 -20.03
C PRO A 8 1.91 -0.47 -21.54
N GLN A 9 2.94 0.31 -21.89
CA GLN A 9 3.36 0.67 -23.25
C GLN A 9 3.87 -0.54 -24.06
N GLY A 10 3.55 -0.59 -25.35
CA GLY A 10 4.06 -1.59 -26.30
C GLY A 10 3.40 -1.48 -27.68
N ASP A 11 3.61 -2.49 -28.53
CA ASP A 11 3.01 -2.58 -29.89
C ASP A 11 1.52 -2.97 -29.88
N TRP A 12 0.90 -3.11 -28.72
CA TRP A 12 -0.51 -3.48 -28.56
C TRP A 12 -1.34 -2.29 -28.07
N ASP A 13 -2.48 -2.07 -28.71
CA ASP A 13 -3.52 -1.15 -28.27
C ASP A 13 -4.68 -1.95 -27.65
N CYS A 14 -4.81 -1.90 -26.33
CA CYS A 14 -5.77 -2.69 -25.58
C CYS A 14 -6.82 -1.80 -24.92
N GLN A 15 -8.09 -2.21 -24.98
CA GLN A 15 -9.20 -1.59 -24.27
C GLN A 15 -9.96 -2.62 -23.45
N VAL A 16 -10.46 -2.21 -22.27
CA VAL A 16 -11.38 -3.02 -21.46
C VAL A 16 -12.78 -2.93 -22.09
N LEU A 17 -13.42 -4.07 -22.31
CA LEU A 17 -14.80 -4.12 -22.77
C LEU A 17 -15.75 -3.77 -21.61
N LEU A 18 -16.75 -2.93 -21.90
CA LEU A 18 -17.75 -2.51 -20.92
C LEU A 18 -18.67 -3.71 -20.59
N ASN A 19 -18.79 -4.04 -19.30
CA ASN A 19 -19.52 -5.18 -18.72
C ASN A 19 -18.78 -6.53 -18.79
N PRO A 20 -17.58 -6.65 -18.21
CA PRO A 20 -17.00 -7.98 -18.04
C PRO A 20 -17.87 -8.80 -17.07
N ALA A 21 -17.79 -10.13 -17.19
CA ALA A 21 -18.33 -11.01 -16.17
C ALA A 21 -17.69 -10.67 -14.79
N PRO A 22 -18.41 -10.81 -13.67
CA PRO A 22 -17.84 -10.56 -12.34
C PRO A 22 -16.56 -11.37 -12.14
N GLY A 23 -15.46 -10.70 -11.77
CA GLY A 23 -14.14 -11.33 -11.60
C GLY A 23 -13.29 -11.44 -12.88
N PHE A 24 -13.75 -10.91 -14.01
CA PHE A 24 -13.00 -10.91 -15.27
C PHE A 24 -12.70 -9.48 -15.74
N GLY A 25 -11.62 -9.34 -16.51
CA GLY A 25 -11.44 -8.24 -17.44
C GLY A 25 -11.52 -8.83 -18.84
N ASP A 26 -12.56 -8.47 -19.60
CA ASP A 26 -12.57 -8.77 -21.03
C ASP A 26 -11.78 -7.65 -21.72
N TYR A 27 -10.71 -8.02 -22.43
CA TYR A 27 -9.84 -7.08 -23.13
C TYR A 27 -9.96 -7.28 -24.63
N TYR A 28 -10.04 -6.18 -25.36
CA TYR A 28 -9.87 -6.15 -26.81
C TYR A 28 -8.53 -5.50 -27.12
N CYS A 29 -7.62 -6.27 -27.70
CA CYS A 29 -6.26 -5.83 -28.03
C CYS A 29 -6.01 -5.93 -29.53
N VAL A 30 -5.41 -4.89 -30.11
CA VAL A 30 -5.02 -4.83 -31.52
C VAL A 30 -3.53 -4.50 -31.63
N HIS A 31 -2.79 -5.29 -32.40
CA HIS A 31 -1.39 -4.98 -32.70
C HIS A 31 -1.29 -3.76 -33.62
N ARG A 32 -0.36 -2.85 -33.32
CA ARG A 32 -0.08 -1.64 -34.10
C ARG A 32 0.67 -2.01 -35.38
N GLY A 33 -0.10 -2.32 -36.42
CA GLY A 33 0.42 -2.59 -37.76
C GLY A 33 0.47 -4.07 -38.12
N PRO A 34 0.85 -4.38 -39.37
CA PRO A 34 0.78 -5.74 -39.90
C PRO A 34 1.82 -6.66 -39.25
N ILE A 35 1.37 -7.85 -38.85
CA ILE A 35 2.23 -8.92 -38.34
C ILE A 35 2.79 -9.70 -39.54
N ARG A 36 4.12 -9.82 -39.65
CA ARG A 36 4.77 -10.56 -40.74
C ARG A 36 4.81 -12.07 -40.44
N PRO A 37 4.84 -12.93 -41.47
CA PRO A 37 5.09 -14.36 -41.27
C PRO A 37 6.39 -14.59 -40.49
N GLY A 38 6.31 -15.35 -39.39
CA GLY A 38 7.45 -15.66 -38.52
C GLY A 38 7.90 -14.55 -37.57
N GLN A 39 7.16 -13.43 -37.50
CA GLN A 39 7.46 -12.37 -36.54
C GLN A 39 7.16 -12.84 -35.11
N VAL A 40 8.12 -12.65 -34.22
CA VAL A 40 7.91 -12.76 -32.76
C VAL A 40 7.43 -11.40 -32.27
N LEU A 41 6.29 -11.38 -31.59
CA LEU A 41 5.69 -10.16 -31.04
C LEU A 41 6.13 -9.97 -29.60
N GLU A 42 6.25 -8.71 -29.17
CA GLU A 42 6.37 -8.41 -27.75
C GLU A 42 5.11 -8.88 -26.99
N PRO A 43 5.27 -9.43 -25.76
CA PRO A 43 4.13 -9.89 -24.98
C PRO A 43 3.15 -8.76 -24.66
N ALA A 44 1.86 -9.05 -24.79
CA ALA A 44 0.81 -8.21 -24.21
C ALA A 44 0.70 -8.50 -22.71
N TRP A 45 0.85 -7.48 -21.87
CA TRP A 45 0.75 -7.61 -20.42
C TRP A 45 -0.67 -7.28 -19.96
N LEU A 46 -1.32 -8.25 -19.30
CA LEU A 46 -2.63 -8.08 -18.69
C LEU A 46 -2.48 -8.05 -17.16
N ARG A 47 -3.32 -7.26 -16.49
CA ARG A 47 -3.38 -7.23 -15.03
C ARG A 47 -4.62 -7.92 -14.53
N ALA A 48 -4.44 -8.96 -13.73
CA ALA A 48 -5.50 -9.55 -12.92
C ALA A 48 -5.45 -8.96 -11.51
N ARG A 49 -6.62 -8.77 -10.88
CA ARG A 49 -6.74 -8.42 -9.47
C ARG A 49 -7.25 -9.61 -8.70
N VAL A 50 -6.68 -9.82 -7.51
CA VAL A 50 -7.17 -10.77 -6.52
C VAL A 50 -7.69 -9.95 -5.35
N ASP A 51 -9.01 -9.94 -5.17
CA ASP A 51 -9.65 -9.08 -4.16
C ASP A 51 -9.78 -9.76 -2.79
N SER A 52 -9.86 -11.10 -2.75
CA SER A 52 -9.95 -11.89 -1.52
C SER A 52 -9.53 -13.34 -1.77
N GLY A 53 -9.20 -14.08 -0.71
CA GLY A 53 -8.88 -15.51 -0.77
C GLY A 53 -8.59 -16.10 0.60
N THR A 54 -8.37 -17.41 0.66
CA THR A 54 -7.99 -18.07 1.91
C THR A 54 -6.46 -18.10 2.05
N PRO A 55 -5.87 -17.76 3.21
CA PRO A 55 -4.43 -17.90 3.40
C PRO A 55 -3.91 -19.30 3.05
N GLY A 56 -2.82 -19.36 2.29
CA GLY A 56 -2.24 -20.61 1.76
C GLY A 56 -2.84 -21.08 0.43
N GLU A 57 -3.93 -20.46 -0.04
CA GLU A 57 -4.49 -20.72 -1.36
C GLU A 57 -3.61 -20.14 -2.47
N THR A 58 -3.46 -20.86 -3.58
CA THR A 58 -2.86 -20.30 -4.80
C THR A 58 -3.97 -19.92 -5.76
N GLN A 59 -4.08 -18.63 -6.06
CA GLN A 59 -5.00 -18.13 -7.09
C GLN A 59 -4.29 -18.01 -8.41
N THR A 60 -4.87 -18.64 -9.44
CA THR A 60 -4.33 -18.66 -10.80
C THR A 60 -5.21 -17.84 -11.73
N ALA A 61 -4.67 -16.76 -12.28
CA ALA A 61 -5.26 -16.05 -13.40
C ALA A 61 -4.85 -16.76 -14.70
N THR A 62 -5.83 -17.04 -15.56
CA THR A 62 -5.60 -17.59 -16.90
C THR A 62 -6.04 -16.59 -17.95
N ALA A 63 -5.14 -16.17 -18.82
CA ALA A 63 -5.44 -15.37 -20.00
C ALA A 63 -5.42 -16.27 -21.23
N THR A 64 -6.46 -16.16 -22.07
CA THR A 64 -6.50 -16.86 -23.36
C THR A 64 -6.74 -15.86 -24.48
N VAL A 65 -5.88 -15.89 -25.50
CA VAL A 65 -5.98 -15.09 -26.71
C VAL A 65 -6.84 -15.82 -27.73
N ARG A 66 -7.87 -15.13 -28.24
CA ARG A 66 -8.67 -15.63 -29.35
C ARG A 66 -8.45 -14.76 -30.58
N PRO A 67 -7.73 -15.24 -31.60
CA PRO A 67 -7.53 -14.50 -32.83
C PRO A 67 -8.86 -14.36 -33.59
N VAL A 68 -9.06 -13.21 -34.24
CA VAL A 68 -10.23 -12.95 -35.08
C VAL A 68 -10.14 -13.75 -36.39
N ASP A 69 -8.94 -13.88 -36.95
CA ASP A 69 -8.69 -14.62 -38.20
C ASP A 69 -7.40 -15.46 -38.13
N GLY A 70 -7.45 -16.67 -38.70
CA GLY A 70 -6.31 -17.28 -39.41
C GLY A 70 -5.18 -17.94 -38.61
N GLU A 71 -5.26 -18.05 -37.28
CA GLU A 71 -4.23 -18.79 -36.54
C GLU A 71 -4.48 -20.31 -36.59
N VAL A 72 -3.57 -21.03 -37.24
CA VAL A 72 -3.67 -22.49 -37.39
C VAL A 72 -3.18 -23.23 -36.14
N SER A 73 -2.32 -22.59 -35.33
CA SER A 73 -1.74 -23.16 -34.12
C SER A 73 -2.06 -22.27 -32.92
N THR A 74 -3.05 -22.65 -32.12
CA THR A 74 -3.46 -21.91 -30.92
C THR A 74 -2.84 -22.46 -29.63
N ALA A 75 -1.87 -23.37 -29.74
CA ALA A 75 -1.29 -24.08 -28.59
C ALA A 75 -0.57 -23.17 -27.58
N ASN A 76 -0.17 -21.96 -28.01
CA ASN A 76 0.49 -20.93 -27.20
C ASN A 76 -0.42 -19.75 -26.87
N ASN A 77 -1.73 -19.86 -27.11
CA ASN A 77 -2.66 -18.76 -26.87
C ASN A 77 -3.08 -18.61 -25.41
N THR A 78 -2.59 -19.46 -24.52
CA THR A 78 -2.91 -19.40 -23.10
C THR A 78 -1.67 -19.08 -22.29
N ALA A 79 -1.80 -18.11 -21.39
CA ALA A 79 -0.81 -17.77 -20.37
C ALA A 79 -1.47 -17.83 -19.00
N GLN A 80 -0.69 -18.22 -17.99
CA GLN A 80 -1.14 -18.26 -16.60
C GLN A 80 -0.18 -17.49 -15.71
N ALA A 81 -0.73 -16.80 -14.73
CA ALA A 81 0.00 -16.19 -13.63
C ALA A 81 -0.65 -16.62 -12.33
N SER A 82 0.14 -16.92 -11.32
CA SER A 82 -0.35 -17.36 -10.01
C SER A 82 0.18 -16.48 -8.90
N VAL A 83 -0.65 -16.27 -7.89
CA VAL A 83 -0.27 -15.60 -6.65
C VAL A 83 -0.70 -16.45 -5.46
N ALA A 84 0.15 -16.54 -4.45
CA ALA A 84 -0.21 -17.14 -3.18
C ALA A 84 -0.94 -16.09 -2.32
N VAL A 85 -2.11 -16.45 -1.80
CA VAL A 85 -2.81 -15.66 -0.81
C VAL A 85 -2.09 -15.85 0.52
N VAL A 86 -1.58 -14.75 1.06
CA VAL A 86 -0.86 -14.74 2.34
C VAL A 86 -1.76 -14.18 3.43
N GLU A 87 -1.65 -14.75 4.63
CA GLU A 87 -2.27 -14.16 5.82
C GLU A 87 -1.65 -12.78 6.07
N PRO A 88 -2.46 -11.73 6.26
CA PRO A 88 -1.92 -10.41 6.58
C PRO A 88 -1.33 -10.39 7.99
N GLY A 89 -0.40 -9.48 8.24
CA GLY A 89 -0.10 -9.01 9.60
C GLY A 89 -0.84 -7.71 9.88
N THR A 90 -0.86 -7.27 11.13
CA THR A 90 -1.51 -6.02 11.53
C THR A 90 -0.46 -5.03 12.02
N ILE A 91 -0.51 -3.79 11.53
CA ILE A 91 0.06 -2.65 12.27
C ILE A 91 -1.10 -1.92 12.95
N ARG A 92 -0.93 -1.58 14.22
CA ARG A 92 -1.87 -0.76 15.00
C ARG A 92 -1.11 0.22 15.89
N GLY A 93 -1.81 1.18 16.46
CA GLY A 93 -1.23 2.03 17.48
C GLY A 93 -2.15 3.18 17.86
N SER A 94 -1.62 4.12 18.63
CA SER A 94 -2.33 5.28 19.14
C SER A 94 -1.51 6.55 19.01
N LEU A 95 -2.21 7.66 18.82
CA LEU A 95 -1.66 9.00 18.77
C LEU A 95 -2.10 9.79 20.00
N TRP A 96 -1.17 10.48 20.66
CA TRP A 96 -1.47 11.31 21.84
C TRP A 96 -0.68 12.62 21.85
N ILE A 97 -1.15 13.58 22.65
CA ILE A 97 -0.42 14.80 22.96
C ILE A 97 0.33 14.59 24.27
N ASP A 98 1.65 14.52 24.16
CA ASP A 98 2.60 14.50 25.27
C ASP A 98 2.67 15.92 25.88
N GLN A 99 2.03 16.08 27.04
CA GLN A 99 1.82 17.37 27.68
C GLN A 99 3.02 17.79 28.53
N ASP A 100 3.73 16.84 29.11
CA ASP A 100 4.87 17.11 29.98
C ASP A 100 6.24 16.94 29.28
N ARG A 101 6.20 16.44 28.05
CA ARG A 101 7.31 16.31 27.09
C ARG A 101 8.33 15.26 27.52
N ASP A 102 7.90 14.22 28.22
CA ASP A 102 8.78 13.18 28.72
C ASP A 102 8.98 12.01 27.74
N GLY A 103 8.19 11.95 26.66
CA GLY A 103 8.26 10.91 25.63
C GLY A 103 7.42 9.66 25.93
N GLN A 104 6.68 9.63 27.04
CA GLN A 104 5.78 8.54 27.41
C GLN A 104 4.33 9.00 27.49
N ARG A 105 3.43 8.10 27.11
CA ARG A 105 2.00 8.32 27.22
C ARG A 105 1.52 8.12 28.66
N ASP A 106 1.10 9.21 29.28
CA ASP A 106 0.47 9.21 30.58
C ASP A 106 -1.06 9.09 30.53
N SER A 107 -1.67 8.73 31.67
CA SER A 107 -3.10 8.41 31.74
C SER A 107 -4.04 9.62 31.57
N ASP A 108 -3.53 10.83 31.82
CA ASP A 108 -4.23 12.10 31.67
C ASP A 108 -3.93 12.82 30.35
N GLU A 109 -3.04 12.24 29.53
CA GLU A 109 -2.69 12.80 28.24
C GLU A 109 -3.75 12.51 27.17
N PRO A 110 -4.18 13.53 26.42
CA PRO A 110 -5.28 13.37 25.48
C PRO A 110 -4.82 12.66 24.21
N ALA A 111 -5.65 11.72 23.75
CA ALA A 111 -5.50 11.15 22.42
C ALA A 111 -5.80 12.19 21.32
N THR A 112 -5.23 12.01 20.13
CA THR A 112 -5.42 12.93 19.00
C THR A 112 -5.54 12.22 17.67
N ALA A 113 -6.42 12.72 16.80
CA ALA A 113 -6.43 12.37 15.37
C ALA A 113 -5.94 13.53 14.49
N GLY A 114 -5.41 14.60 15.09
CA GLY A 114 -5.13 15.90 14.47
C GLY A 114 -3.90 15.96 13.55
N VAL A 115 -3.47 14.83 13.00
CA VAL A 115 -2.37 14.75 12.02
C VAL A 115 -2.89 15.00 10.61
N ARG A 116 -2.00 15.35 9.69
CA ARG A 116 -2.34 15.58 8.28
C ARG A 116 -2.57 14.28 7.54
N THR A 117 -1.67 13.32 7.71
CA THR A 117 -1.81 11.95 7.18
C THR A 117 -0.95 10.98 7.98
N LEU A 118 -1.38 9.73 8.04
CA LEU A 118 -0.57 8.60 8.48
C LEU A 118 -0.51 7.59 7.33
N LEU A 119 0.70 7.18 6.98
CA LEU A 119 0.99 6.31 5.85
C LEU A 119 1.78 5.08 6.29
N PHE A 120 1.41 3.91 5.77
CA PHE A 120 2.25 2.73 5.75
C PHE A 120 3.01 2.70 4.42
N LEU A 121 4.33 2.68 4.48
CA LEU A 121 5.23 2.72 3.33
C LEU A 121 5.95 1.37 3.20
N PRO A 122 5.54 0.48 2.28
CA PRO A 122 6.28 -0.76 2.01
C PRO A 122 7.70 -0.47 1.53
N GLN A 123 8.69 -1.19 2.07
CA GLN A 123 10.10 -1.00 1.71
C GLN A 123 10.58 -1.96 0.60
N ALA A 124 9.74 -2.94 0.22
CA ALA A 124 10.01 -3.87 -0.87
C ALA A 124 8.73 -4.19 -1.67
N PRO A 125 8.03 -3.19 -2.23
CA PRO A 125 6.84 -3.44 -3.04
C PRO A 125 7.21 -4.21 -4.31
N VAL A 126 6.37 -5.18 -4.70
CA VAL A 126 6.48 -5.81 -6.03
C VAL A 126 5.55 -5.14 -7.04
N ASP A 127 5.75 -5.38 -8.33
CA ASP A 127 4.92 -4.77 -9.39
C ASP A 127 3.42 -4.94 -9.13
N GLY A 128 2.73 -3.80 -8.98
CA GLY A 128 1.30 -3.75 -8.72
C GLY A 128 0.90 -3.59 -7.24
N ASP A 129 1.84 -3.76 -6.31
CA ASP A 129 1.63 -3.38 -4.91
C ASP A 129 1.52 -1.84 -4.78
N PRO A 130 0.72 -1.33 -3.82
CA PRO A 130 0.74 0.09 -3.49
C PRO A 130 2.11 0.49 -2.90
N THR A 131 2.58 1.70 -3.20
CA THR A 131 3.82 2.26 -2.62
C THR A 131 3.57 3.06 -1.35
N GLU A 132 2.31 3.41 -1.10
CA GLU A 132 1.84 4.09 0.12
C GLU A 132 0.41 3.63 0.41
N ILE A 133 0.09 3.45 1.69
CA ILE A 133 -1.24 3.06 2.15
C ILE A 133 -1.63 4.01 3.27
N THR A 134 -2.69 4.79 3.08
CA THR A 134 -3.18 5.70 4.10
C THR A 134 -3.91 4.93 5.21
N ALA A 135 -3.53 5.16 6.46
CA ALA A 135 -4.25 4.60 7.60
C ALA A 135 -5.58 5.29 7.81
N VAL A 136 -6.53 4.55 8.36
CA VAL A 136 -7.76 5.10 8.91
C VAL A 136 -7.52 5.40 10.38
N LEU A 137 -7.51 6.69 10.73
CA LEU A 137 -7.46 7.13 12.12
C LEU A 137 -8.87 7.22 12.68
N ASN A 138 -9.04 6.66 13.87
CA ASN A 138 -10.25 6.80 14.64
C ASN A 138 -10.24 8.15 15.39
N PRO A 139 -11.42 8.72 15.71
CA PRO A 139 -11.50 9.95 16.50
C PRO A 139 -10.86 9.88 17.89
N ASP A 140 -10.64 8.68 18.43
CA ASP A 140 -9.96 8.43 19.70
C ASP A 140 -8.44 8.29 19.56
N GLY A 141 -7.87 8.68 18.42
CA GLY A 141 -6.43 8.64 18.15
C GLY A 141 -5.87 7.26 17.84
N THR A 142 -6.69 6.20 17.87
CA THR A 142 -6.23 4.86 17.51
C THR A 142 -6.26 4.63 16.00
N TYR A 143 -5.42 3.72 15.52
CA TYR A 143 -5.44 3.28 14.12
C TYR A 143 -5.04 1.80 14.02
N SER A 144 -5.48 1.15 12.95
CA SER A 144 -5.01 -0.20 12.60
C SER A 144 -5.21 -0.49 11.12
N ALA A 145 -4.34 -1.35 10.57
CA ALA A 145 -4.48 -1.86 9.23
C ALA A 145 -3.92 -3.28 9.12
N ALA A 146 -4.67 -4.15 8.43
CA ALA A 146 -4.18 -5.43 7.95
C ALA A 146 -3.35 -5.20 6.69
N LEU A 147 -2.08 -5.59 6.72
CA LEU A 147 -1.10 -5.34 5.67
C LEU A 147 -0.49 -6.66 5.20
N LYS A 148 -0.07 -6.68 3.93
CA LYS A 148 0.72 -7.77 3.39
C LYS A 148 2.00 -7.92 4.24
N PRO A 149 2.44 -9.13 4.59
CA PRO A 149 3.69 -9.31 5.31
C PRO A 149 4.89 -8.74 4.55
N GLY A 150 5.82 -8.11 5.27
CA GLY A 150 7.00 -7.48 4.71
C GLY A 150 7.49 -6.29 5.54
N PRO A 151 8.56 -5.63 5.09
CA PRO A 151 9.11 -4.48 5.76
C PRO A 151 8.33 -3.20 5.45
N TYR A 152 7.98 -2.44 6.47
CA TYR A 152 7.25 -1.17 6.38
C TYR A 152 7.95 -0.06 7.18
N ILE A 153 7.71 1.17 6.77
CA ILE A 153 7.89 2.37 7.61
C ILE A 153 6.50 2.95 7.86
N VAL A 154 6.22 3.33 9.11
CA VAL A 154 5.07 4.18 9.44
C VAL A 154 5.53 5.64 9.35
N GLN A 155 4.90 6.41 8.47
CA GLN A 155 5.14 7.84 8.35
C GLN A 155 3.93 8.61 8.83
N VAL A 156 4.15 9.62 9.66
CA VAL A 156 3.15 10.59 10.06
C VAL A 156 3.54 11.97 9.54
N GLN A 157 2.60 12.67 8.92
CA GLN A 157 2.78 14.06 8.53
C GLN A 157 1.95 14.96 9.43
N ILE A 158 2.56 16.03 9.91
CA ILE A 158 1.94 17.03 10.79
C ILE A 158 2.13 18.44 10.23
N GLU A 159 1.22 19.34 10.58
CA GLU A 159 1.41 20.77 10.32
C GLU A 159 2.36 21.33 11.39
N SER A 160 3.59 21.67 11.00
CA SER A 160 4.71 21.98 11.92
C SER A 160 4.52 23.23 12.76
N GLN A 161 3.50 24.04 12.45
CA GLN A 161 3.11 25.23 13.22
C GLN A 161 2.22 24.90 14.42
N TYR A 162 1.71 23.68 14.53
CA TYR A 162 0.79 23.26 15.59
C TYR A 162 1.34 22.11 16.43
N LEU A 163 2.07 21.18 15.80
CA LEU A 163 2.59 19.99 16.47
C LEU A 163 4.08 19.82 16.19
N ASP A 164 4.77 19.20 17.14
CA ASP A 164 6.06 18.56 16.96
C ASP A 164 5.99 17.09 17.43
N PHE A 165 6.92 16.24 17.01
CA PHE A 165 7.06 14.89 17.56
C PHE A 165 7.73 14.92 18.93
N THR A 166 7.31 14.06 19.84
CA THR A 166 7.97 13.91 21.15
C THR A 166 9.27 13.10 21.06
N LEU A 167 9.93 12.88 22.20
CA LEU A 167 11.13 12.05 22.30
C LEU A 167 10.80 10.59 21.95
N PRO A 168 11.55 9.97 21.03
CA PRO A 168 11.33 8.57 20.70
C PRO A 168 12.01 7.62 21.68
N ASP A 169 11.47 6.40 21.76
CA ASP A 169 12.04 5.25 22.46
C ASP A 169 12.40 5.52 23.94
N VAL A 170 11.56 6.28 24.66
CA VAL A 170 11.78 6.63 26.07
C VAL A 170 10.98 5.73 26.99
N GLY A 171 11.66 4.89 27.78
CA GLY A 171 11.00 4.16 28.87
C GLY A 171 10.36 2.85 28.44
N ASP A 172 9.06 2.68 28.71
CA ASP A 172 8.29 1.47 28.41
C ASP A 172 7.75 1.51 26.98
N ASP A 173 8.10 0.49 26.19
CA ASP A 173 7.71 0.24 24.78
C ASP A 173 6.18 0.22 24.57
N ALA A 174 5.40 -0.01 25.63
CA ALA A 174 3.94 0.04 25.54
C ALA A 174 3.36 1.47 25.52
N THR A 175 4.18 2.47 25.85
CA THR A 175 3.75 3.86 26.05
C THR A 175 4.70 4.89 25.45
N ASP A 176 5.86 4.51 24.95
CA ASP A 176 6.78 5.43 24.29
C ASP A 176 6.34 5.74 22.84
N SER A 177 7.03 6.70 22.21
CA SER A 177 6.81 7.01 20.81
C SER A 177 7.83 6.31 19.91
N ASP A 178 7.33 5.69 18.85
CA ASP A 178 8.15 4.95 17.87
C ASP A 178 8.73 5.82 16.74
N ILE A 179 8.57 7.15 16.77
CA ILE A 179 8.99 8.04 15.67
C ILE A 179 10.44 8.48 15.83
N VAL A 180 11.34 7.66 15.30
CA VAL A 180 12.80 7.82 15.46
C VAL A 180 13.46 8.83 14.53
N THR A 181 12.81 9.23 13.42
CA THR A 181 13.40 10.19 12.47
C THR A 181 12.38 11.21 11.98
N VAL A 182 12.68 12.49 12.17
CA VAL A 182 11.85 13.60 11.71
C VAL A 182 12.52 14.33 10.55
N GLN A 183 11.86 14.35 9.40
CA GLN A 183 12.20 15.22 8.29
C GLN A 183 11.47 16.54 8.43
N ARG A 184 12.24 17.61 8.63
CA ARG A 184 11.74 18.98 8.79
C ARG A 184 11.59 19.67 7.44
N ASP A 185 10.46 20.31 7.18
CA ASP A 185 10.35 21.23 6.05
C ASP A 185 11.04 22.56 6.37
N ILE A 186 12.08 22.90 5.60
CA ILE A 186 12.87 24.12 5.79
C ILE A 186 12.08 25.41 5.57
N TYR A 187 10.93 25.33 4.90
CA TYR A 187 10.05 26.48 4.69
C TYR A 187 8.96 26.60 5.75
N GLY A 188 8.85 25.64 6.68
CA GLY A 188 7.83 25.61 7.71
C GLY A 188 6.45 25.34 7.11
N GLY A 189 5.98 24.11 7.25
CA GLY A 189 4.70 23.68 6.70
C GLY A 189 4.36 22.28 7.19
N ILE A 190 4.98 21.28 6.56
CA ILE A 190 4.69 19.88 6.86
C ILE A 190 5.96 19.17 7.29
N ASP A 191 5.98 18.71 8.53
CA ASP A 191 7.02 17.82 9.02
C ASP A 191 6.57 16.37 8.87
N ALA A 192 7.51 15.48 8.56
CA ALA A 192 7.26 14.05 8.40
C ALA A 192 8.11 13.24 9.39
N GLY A 193 7.44 12.60 10.35
CA GLY A 193 8.04 11.66 11.28
C GLY A 193 7.96 10.25 10.74
N ASN A 194 9.02 9.48 10.88
CA ASN A 194 9.12 8.10 10.42
C ASN A 194 9.55 7.19 11.57
N SER A 195 8.92 6.02 11.65
CA SER A 195 9.39 4.92 12.47
C SER A 195 10.69 4.32 11.94
N ALA A 196 11.28 3.41 12.73
CA ALA A 196 12.23 2.44 12.19
C ALA A 196 11.55 1.54 11.14
N VAL A 197 12.34 0.79 10.38
CA VAL A 197 11.80 -0.28 9.53
C VAL A 197 11.25 -1.39 10.42
N ILE A 198 10.00 -1.75 10.19
CA ILE A 198 9.26 -2.74 10.95
C ILE A 198 8.91 -3.91 10.04
N ASP A 199 9.16 -5.13 10.50
CA ASP A 199 8.76 -6.34 9.79
C ASP A 199 7.34 -6.77 10.18
N VAL A 200 6.38 -6.55 9.29
CA VAL A 200 5.02 -7.07 9.43
C VAL A 200 5.04 -8.57 9.18
N THR A 201 4.71 -9.34 10.21
CA THR A 201 4.67 -10.81 10.16
C THR A 201 3.23 -11.30 9.99
N ALA A 202 3.03 -12.31 9.14
CA ALA A 202 1.73 -12.93 8.92
C ALA A 202 1.08 -13.37 10.24
N GLY A 203 -0.20 -13.02 10.43
CA GLY A 203 -1.00 -13.39 11.60
C GLY A 203 -0.55 -12.75 12.92
N SER A 204 0.40 -11.79 12.88
CA SER A 204 0.93 -11.11 14.07
C SER A 204 0.53 -9.65 14.07
N ASP A 205 0.47 -9.07 15.27
CA ASP A 205 0.23 -7.66 15.47
C ASP A 205 1.53 -6.96 15.88
N THR A 206 1.79 -5.81 15.27
CA THR A 206 2.83 -4.87 15.68
C THR A 206 2.19 -3.55 16.12
N THR A 207 2.63 -3.04 17.26
CA THR A 207 2.19 -1.74 17.78
C THR A 207 3.18 -0.66 17.35
N ILE A 208 2.68 0.50 16.89
CA ILE A 208 3.46 1.69 16.56
C ILE A 208 2.71 2.92 17.11
N ASP A 209 3.18 3.44 18.23
CA ASP A 209 2.61 4.54 18.98
C ASP A 209 3.33 5.86 18.63
N VAL A 210 2.56 6.95 18.52
CA VAL A 210 3.09 8.26 18.08
C VAL A 210 2.69 9.39 19.01
N GLY A 211 3.68 9.95 19.71
CA GLY A 211 3.50 11.06 20.63
C GLY A 211 3.84 12.40 19.98
N PHE A 212 3.07 13.43 20.31
CA PHE A 212 3.28 14.80 19.82
C PHE A 212 3.33 15.81 20.95
N ILE A 213 4.12 16.86 20.76
CA ILE A 213 4.11 18.05 21.60
C ILE A 213 3.24 19.11 20.92
N ASP A 214 2.27 19.68 21.64
CA ASP A 214 1.51 20.85 21.17
C ASP A 214 2.37 22.12 21.25
N LEU A 215 2.40 22.89 20.17
CA LEU A 215 3.16 24.14 20.07
C LEU A 215 2.29 25.39 20.29
N THR A 216 0.98 25.20 20.46
CA THR A 216 0.00 26.28 20.60
C THR A 216 -0.44 26.55 22.03
N SER A 217 -0.09 25.66 22.97
CA SER A 217 -0.42 25.73 24.40
C SER A 217 0.62 26.49 25.22
#